data_AF-A0A960G6J5-F1
#
_entry.id   AF-A0A960G6J5-F1
#
_cell.length_a   1.000
_cell.length_b   1.000
_cell.length_c   1.000
_cell.angle_alpha   90.00
_cell.angle_beta   90.00
_cell.angle_gamma   90.00
#
_symmetry.space_group_name_H-M   'P 1'
#
loop_
_entity.id
_entity.type
_entity.pdbx_description
1 polymer ?
#
loop_
_entity_poly.entity_id
_entity_poly.type
_entity_poly.pdbx_seq_one_letter_code
_entity_poly.pdbx_strand_id
1 'polypeptide(L)'
;SMRDDYEISCEELDLVVETALGHGALGARMTGGGFGGSAIVLVPEDRRADVGDAIVAAFAAASYAEPGLLSPEPSAGVSLE
;
A
#
# COMPACT_ATOMS: atom_id res chain seq x y z
N SER A 1 -8.36 -14.66 -4.83
CA SER A 1 -7.81 -13.29 -4.76
C SER A 1 -8.70 -12.43 -3.87
N MET A 2 -8.14 -11.52 -3.06
CA MET A 2 -8.92 -10.62 -2.20
C MET A 2 -9.76 -9.62 -3.00
N ARG A 3 -9.27 -9.20 -4.17
CA ARG A 3 -9.98 -8.34 -5.12
C ARG A 3 -11.06 -9.14 -5.86
N ASP A 4 -10.66 -10.20 -6.56
CA ASP A 4 -11.54 -10.82 -7.56
C ASP A 4 -12.47 -11.92 -7.02
N ASP A 5 -11.99 -12.74 -6.08
CA ASP A 5 -12.79 -13.87 -5.56
C ASP A 5 -13.54 -13.52 -4.27
N TYR A 6 -12.97 -12.60 -3.46
CA TYR A 6 -13.53 -12.21 -2.17
C TYR A 6 -14.17 -10.82 -2.20
N GLU A 7 -13.89 -10.02 -3.24
CA GLU A 7 -14.52 -8.71 -3.48
C GLU A 7 -14.44 -7.74 -2.28
N ILE A 8 -13.33 -7.78 -1.54
CA ILE A 8 -13.10 -6.92 -0.37
C ILE A 8 -12.10 -5.78 -0.62
N SER A 9 -11.67 -5.57 -1.86
CA SER A 9 -10.83 -4.42 -2.21
C SER A 9 -11.65 -3.14 -2.39
N CYS A 10 -10.97 -2.03 -2.67
CA CYS A 10 -11.57 -0.78 -3.12
C CYS A 10 -10.64 -0.11 -4.15
N GLU A 11 -11.17 0.88 -4.87
CA GLU A 11 -10.43 1.57 -5.94
C GLU A 11 -9.12 2.19 -5.42
N GLU A 12 -9.11 2.73 -4.19
CA GLU A 12 -7.92 3.32 -3.59
C GLU A 12 -6.83 2.28 -3.32
N LEU A 13 -7.19 1.11 -2.77
CA LEU A 13 -6.24 0.02 -2.51
C LEU A 13 -5.72 -0.57 -3.82
N ASP A 14 -6.60 -0.67 -4.81
CA ASP A 14 -6.28 -1.16 -6.13
C ASP A 14 -5.30 -0.23 -6.85
N LEU A 15 -5.52 1.08 -6.73
CA LEU A 15 -4.61 2.11 -7.23
C LEU A 15 -3.23 2.04 -6.57
N VAL A 16 -3.15 1.82 -5.25
CA VAL A 16 -1.85 1.63 -4.56
C VAL A 16 -1.11 0.44 -5.15
N VAL A 17 -1.78 -0.71 -5.30
CA VAL A 17 -1.15 -1.94 -5.80
C VAL A 17 -0.63 -1.75 -7.22
N GLU A 18 -1.47 -1.20 -8.11
CA GLU A 18 -1.11 -1.01 -9.52
C GLU A 18 0.02 0.01 -9.69
N THR A 19 -0.07 1.15 -8.98
CA THR A 19 0.95 2.21 -9.03
C THR A 19 2.28 1.69 -8.49
N ALA A 20 2.28 1.01 -7.35
CA ALA A 20 3.50 0.50 -6.75
C ALA A 20 4.23 -0.49 -7.66
N LEU A 21 3.49 -1.44 -8.25
CA LEU A 21 4.06 -2.43 -9.18
C LEU A 21 4.61 -1.75 -10.45
N GLY A 22 3.90 -0.75 -10.99
CA GLY A 22 4.35 0.03 -12.15
C GLY A 22 5.64 0.83 -11.91
N HIS A 23 5.94 1.16 -10.64
CA HIS A 23 7.08 1.98 -10.25
C HIS A 23 8.24 1.20 -9.61
N GLY A 24 8.21 -0.14 -9.69
CA GLY A 24 9.35 -0.99 -9.29
C GLY A 24 9.23 -1.65 -7.93
N ALA A 25 8.04 -1.70 -7.33
CA ALA A 25 7.80 -2.59 -6.20
C ALA A 25 7.94 -4.06 -6.61
N LEU A 26 8.49 -4.88 -5.72
CA LEU A 26 8.60 -6.33 -5.89
C LEU A 26 7.26 -7.04 -5.70
N GLY A 27 6.35 -6.42 -4.96
CA GLY A 27 5.01 -6.92 -4.68
C GLY A 27 4.19 -5.92 -3.87
N ALA A 28 2.87 -5.96 -4.03
CA ALA A 28 1.95 -5.15 -3.24
C ALA A 28 0.64 -5.91 -3.00
N ARG A 29 0.02 -5.71 -1.83
CA ARG A 29 -1.31 -6.25 -1.51
C ARG A 29 -1.99 -5.45 -0.42
N MET A 30 -3.32 -5.50 -0.37
CA MET A 30 -4.06 -5.04 0.81
C MET A 30 -3.71 -5.85 2.08
N THR A 31 -3.87 -5.22 3.24
CA THR A 31 -3.73 -5.84 4.56
C THR A 31 -4.91 -5.46 5.47
N GLY A 32 -5.29 -6.35 6.38
CA GLY A 32 -6.48 -6.20 7.21
C GLY A 32 -7.76 -6.71 6.54
N GLY A 33 -8.91 -6.16 6.94
CA GLY A 33 -10.24 -6.66 6.57
C GLY A 33 -10.79 -6.23 5.21
N GLY A 34 -10.20 -5.20 4.58
CA GLY A 34 -10.66 -4.66 3.29
C GLY A 34 -11.63 -3.48 3.40
N PHE A 35 -12.24 -3.12 2.26
CA PHE A 35 -13.13 -1.98 2.07
C PHE A 35 -12.48 -0.63 2.43
N GLY A 36 -11.17 -0.52 2.15
CA GLY A 36 -10.32 0.59 2.55
C GLY A 36 -9.19 0.16 3.48
N GLY A 37 -8.55 1.11 4.15
CA GLY A 37 -7.48 0.85 5.11
C GLY A 37 -6.09 0.96 4.49
N SER A 38 -5.31 -0.12 4.51
CA SER A 38 -3.88 -0.07 4.15
C SER A 38 -3.48 -1.18 3.18
N ALA A 39 -2.43 -0.90 2.40
CA ALA A 39 -1.70 -1.88 1.63
C ALA A 39 -0.27 -2.01 2.15
N ILE A 40 0.31 -3.21 1.99
CA ILE A 40 1.73 -3.46 2.20
C ILE A 40 2.37 -3.50 0.82
N VAL A 41 3.43 -2.71 0.65
CA VAL A 41 4.22 -2.63 -0.57
C VAL A 41 5.65 -3.03 -0.23
N LEU A 42 6.18 -4.04 -0.92
CA LEU A 42 7.57 -4.46 -0.81
C LEU A 42 8.39 -3.78 -1.90
N VAL A 43 9.33 -2.93 -1.50
CA VAL A 43 10.09 -2.06 -2.42
C VAL A 43 11.59 -2.22 -2.15
N PRO A 44 12.45 -2.22 -3.18
CA PRO A 44 13.89 -2.00 -2.97
C PRO A 44 14.14 -0.67 -2.27
N GLU A 45 15.12 -0.61 -1.36
CA GLU A 45 15.37 0.58 -0.53
C GLU A 45 15.66 1.83 -1.38
N ASP A 46 16.41 1.68 -2.47
CA ASP A 46 16.74 2.74 -3.42
C ASP A 46 15.54 3.26 -4.23
N ARG A 47 14.42 2.54 -4.22
CA ARG A 47 13.17 2.88 -4.92
C ARG A 47 12.06 3.35 -3.98
N ARG A 48 12.29 3.35 -2.67
CA ARG A 48 11.28 3.69 -1.66
C ARG A 48 10.66 5.07 -1.88
N ALA A 49 11.48 6.09 -2.13
CA ALA A 49 11.01 7.46 -2.36
C ALA A 49 10.20 7.55 -3.66
N ASP A 50 10.75 7.06 -4.78
CA ASP A 50 10.09 7.07 -6.09
C ASP A 50 8.70 6.41 -6.07
N VAL A 51 8.59 5.25 -5.41
CA VAL A 51 7.32 4.53 -5.30
C VAL A 51 6.34 5.28 -4.39
N GLY A 52 6.81 5.84 -3.27
CA GLY A 52 5.97 6.65 -2.38
C GLY A 52 5.41 7.89 -3.07
N ASP A 53 6.26 8.65 -3.75
CA ASP A 53 5.89 9.85 -4.48
C ASP A 53 4.90 9.53 -5.62
N ALA A 54 5.11 8.41 -6.32
CA ALA A 54 4.19 7.95 -7.36
C ALA A 54 2.80 7.64 -6.80
N ILE A 55 2.70 6.99 -5.64
CA ILE A 55 1.42 6.68 -4.99
C ILE A 55 0.71 7.98 -4.58
N VAL A 56 1.42 8.93 -3.97
CA VAL A 56 0.86 10.23 -3.58
C VAL A 56 0.36 11.00 -4.81
N ALA A 57 1.14 11.02 -5.89
CA ALA A 57 0.75 11.66 -7.15
C ALA A 57 -0.48 11.00 -7.78
N ALA A 58 -0.56 9.66 -7.75
CA ALA A 58 -1.70 8.92 -8.27
C ALA A 58 -2.99 9.22 -7.48
N PHE A 59 -2.90 9.30 -6.14
CA PHE A 59 -4.04 9.66 -5.29
C PHE A 59 -4.52 11.09 -5.57
N ALA A 60 -3.60 12.04 -5.71
CA ALA A 60 -3.93 13.42 -6.08
C ALA A 60 -4.61 13.49 -7.46
N ALA A 61 -4.10 12.74 -8.44
CA ALA A 61 -4.69 12.69 -9.79
C ALA A 61 -6.10 12.08 -9.79
N ALA A 62 -6.35 11.10 -8.92
CA ALA A 62 -7.66 10.49 -8.73
C ALA A 62 -8.59 11.30 -7.81
N SER A 63 -8.14 12.46 -7.30
CA SER A 63 -8.88 13.30 -6.34
C SER A 63 -9.24 12.59 -5.02
N TYR A 64 -8.42 11.62 -4.62
CA TYR A 64 -8.50 10.99 -3.29
C TYR A 64 -7.76 11.82 -2.24
N ALA A 65 -8.07 11.59 -0.97
CA ALA A 65 -7.34 12.17 0.15
C ALA A 65 -5.88 11.66 0.16
N GLU A 66 -4.93 12.49 0.55
CA GLU A 66 -3.52 12.12 0.56
C GLU A 66 -3.27 10.87 1.45
N PRO A 67 -2.60 9.83 0.93
CA PRO A 67 -2.38 8.60 1.69
C PRO A 67 -1.23 8.77 2.69
N GLY A 68 -1.37 8.12 3.85
CA GLY A 68 -0.26 8.01 4.80
C GLY A 68 0.76 6.95 4.35
N LEU A 69 2.05 7.31 4.34
CA LEU A 69 3.14 6.38 4.04
C LEU A 69 3.90 6.02 5.33
N LEU A 70 3.91 4.73 5.67
CA LEU A 70 4.61 4.20 6.84
C LEU A 70 5.67 3.20 6.39
N SER A 71 6.82 3.18 7.06
CA SER A 71 7.85 2.14 6.88
C SER A 71 8.08 1.43 8.21
N PRO A 72 7.16 0.50 8.56
CA PRO A 72 7.26 -0.22 9.81
C PRO A 72 8.39 -1.24 9.77
N GLU A 73 9.10 -1.38 10.88
CA GLU A 73 10.01 -2.49 11.12
C GLU A 73 9.28 -3.60 11.89
N PRO A 74 9.56 -4.89 11.63
CA PRO A 74 9.04 -5.98 12.46
C PRO A 74 9.46 -5.77 13.91
N SER A 75 8.49 -5.71 14.82
CA SER A 75 8.71 -5.44 16.24
C SER A 75 8.19 -6.56 17.13
N ALA A 76 8.65 -6.56 18.39
CA ALA A 76 8.18 -7.51 19.39
C ALA A 76 6.70 -7.24 19.73
N GLY A 77 6.00 -8.30 20.13
CA GLY A 77 4.67 -8.19 20.73
C GLY A 77 4.74 -7.61 22.14
N VAL A 78 3.57 -7.37 22.73
CA VAL A 78 3.45 -6.90 24.12
C VAL A 78 4.15 -7.85 25.10
N SER A 79 4.85 -7.29 26.11
CA SER A 79 5.51 -8.02 27.20
C SER A 79 5.18 -7.40 28.56
N LEU A 80 5.42 -8.15 29.65
CA LEU A 80 5.11 -7.73 31.03
C LEU A 80 6.26 -7.00 31.74
N GLU A 81 7.24 -6.49 30.99
CA GLU A 81 8.31 -5.67 31.56
C GLU A 81 7.78 -4.31 32.04
#